data_AF-A0A959M773-F1
#
_entry.id   AF-A0A959M773-F1
#
_cell.length_a   1.000
_cell.length_b   1.000
_cell.length_c   1.000
_cell.angle_alpha   90.00
_cell.angle_beta   90.00
_cell.angle_gamma   90.00
#
_symmetry.space_group_name_H-M   'P 1'
#
loop_
_entity.id
_entity.type
_entity.pdbx_description
1 polymer ?
#
loop_
_entity_poly.entity_id
_entity_poly.type
_entity_poly.pdbx_seq_one_letter_code
_entity_poly.pdbx_strand_id
1 'polypeptide(L)'
;MKIDIHTHIMPDKMPNWVQKFGYGEFIHLEQRNCKACMMKGDKLFREVEDNCFDAAVRMKEMDQTGVTMQVLSTIPVLFNYWANPKDGLETSRFFNDHIAATVAKNTNRFIGIGTVPMQDINLAIKEMERCITELKMPGLEIGSNINGINLSDES
;
A
#
# COMPACT_ATOMS: atom_id res chain seq x y z
N MET A 1 18.91 18.42 -1.64
CA MET A 1 17.65 17.66 -1.80
C MET A 1 17.82 16.33 -1.08
N LYS A 2 16.98 16.04 -0.08
CA LYS A 2 16.99 14.77 0.67
C LYS A 2 15.76 13.97 0.24
N ILE A 3 15.97 12.75 -0.25
CA ILE A 3 14.90 11.84 -0.66
C ILE A 3 14.89 10.67 0.31
N ASP A 4 13.74 10.40 0.91
CA ASP A 4 13.50 9.20 1.70
C ASP A 4 12.76 8.18 0.82
N ILE A 5 13.42 7.06 0.55
CA ILE A 5 12.96 6.07 -0.42
C ILE A 5 12.14 4.93 0.22
N HIS A 6 11.96 4.94 1.54
CA HIS A 6 11.31 3.85 2.27
C HIS A 6 10.25 4.40 3.21
N THR A 7 9.06 4.69 2.67
CA THR A 7 7.94 5.20 3.46
C THR A 7 6.64 4.53 3.07
N HIS A 8 5.77 4.32 4.06
CA HIS A 8 4.49 3.65 3.85
C HIS A 8 3.31 4.60 4.06
N ILE A 9 2.30 4.44 3.23
CA ILE A 9 1.02 5.13 3.29
C ILE A 9 -0.12 4.16 3.03
N MET A 10 -1.27 4.39 3.67
CA MET A 10 -2.53 3.74 3.33
C MET A 10 -3.66 4.78 3.32
N PRO A 11 -4.80 4.49 2.68
CA PRO A 11 -5.97 5.36 2.77
C PRO A 11 -6.57 5.36 4.19
N ASP A 12 -7.18 6.47 4.57
CA ASP A 12 -7.91 6.64 5.84
C ASP A 12 -9.19 5.79 5.91
N LYS A 13 -9.71 5.40 4.74
CA LYS A 13 -10.91 4.56 4.57
C LYS A 13 -10.64 3.47 3.56
N MET A 14 -11.03 2.26 3.92
CA MET A 14 -10.95 1.08 3.05
C MET A 14 -12.29 0.37 3.03
N PRO A 15 -12.67 -0.25 1.90
CA PRO A 15 -13.73 -1.24 1.89
C PRO A 15 -13.50 -2.32 2.94
N ASN A 16 -14.57 -2.83 3.54
CA ASN A 16 -14.48 -4.06 4.32
C ASN A 16 -14.32 -5.24 3.35
N TRP A 17 -13.07 -5.60 3.07
CA TRP A 17 -12.72 -6.67 2.13
C TRP A 17 -13.26 -8.03 2.55
N VAL A 18 -13.34 -8.31 3.86
CA VAL A 18 -13.93 -9.56 4.38
C VAL A 18 -15.41 -9.65 4.00
N GLN A 19 -16.18 -8.57 4.21
CA GLN A 19 -17.58 -8.53 3.80
C GLN A 19 -17.75 -8.60 2.29
N LYS A 20 -16.86 -7.95 1.53
CA LYS A 20 -16.91 -7.91 0.07
C LYS A 20 -16.59 -9.27 -0.58
N PHE A 21 -15.53 -9.92 -0.13
CA PHE A 21 -15.03 -11.16 -0.74
C PHE A 21 -15.62 -12.41 -0.07
N GLY A 22 -16.11 -12.30 1.17
CA GLY A 22 -16.77 -13.37 1.89
C GLY A 22 -15.82 -14.37 2.57
N TYR A 23 -14.53 -14.05 2.70
CA TYR A 23 -13.54 -14.90 3.36
C TYR A 23 -12.34 -14.11 3.89
N GLY A 24 -11.47 -14.83 4.60
CA GLY A 24 -10.15 -14.36 5.00
C GLY A 24 -10.18 -13.35 6.14
N GLU A 25 -8.98 -12.93 6.54
CA GLU A 25 -8.77 -11.91 7.57
C GLU A 25 -8.01 -10.75 6.94
N PHE A 26 -8.65 -10.05 6.01
CA PHE A 26 -8.11 -8.83 5.43
C PHE A 26 -8.01 -7.74 6.50
N ILE A 27 -7.05 -6.83 6.34
CA ILE A 27 -6.95 -5.68 7.24
C ILE A 27 -8.14 -4.75 7.03
N HIS A 28 -8.79 -4.37 8.13
CA HIS A 28 -9.74 -3.27 8.18
C HIS A 28 -9.32 -2.23 9.23
N LEU A 29 -9.88 -1.03 9.12
CA LEU A 29 -9.61 0.05 10.07
C LEU A 29 -10.78 0.21 11.03
N GLU A 30 -10.45 0.33 12.31
CA GLU A 30 -11.38 0.74 13.36
C GLU A 30 -10.86 2.01 14.03
N GLN A 31 -11.77 2.89 14.46
CA GLN A 31 -11.42 4.04 15.28
C GLN A 31 -11.63 3.66 16.76
N ARG A 32 -10.55 3.63 17.53
CA ARG A 32 -10.57 3.34 18.97
C ARG A 32 -9.78 4.42 19.71
N ASN A 33 -10.38 5.06 20.72
CA ASN A 33 -9.73 6.10 21.52
C ASN A 33 -9.04 7.20 20.68
N CYS A 34 -9.71 7.68 19.63
CA CYS A 34 -9.19 8.68 18.68
C CYS A 34 -7.95 8.24 17.88
N LYS A 35 -7.67 6.93 17.81
CA LYS A 35 -6.62 6.36 16.97
C LYS A 35 -7.19 5.42 15.92
N ALA A 36 -6.52 5.38 14.76
CA ALA A 36 -6.80 4.39 13.74
C ALA A 36 -6.09 3.07 14.10
N CYS A 37 -6.88 2.02 14.28
CA CYS A 37 -6.42 0.66 14.57
C CYS A 37 -6.54 -0.20 13.31
N MET A 38 -5.42 -0.72 12.83
CA MET A 38 -5.39 -1.79 11.84
C MET A 38 -5.76 -3.10 12.54
N MET A 39 -6.85 -3.71 12.11
CA MET A 39 -7.41 -4.93 12.68
C MET A 39 -7.26 -6.08 11.67
N LYS A 40 -6.95 -7.28 12.16
CA LYS A 40 -6.94 -8.52 11.39
C LYS A 40 -7.90 -9.51 12.05
N GLY A 41 -9.09 -9.68 11.47
CA GLY A 41 -10.20 -10.28 12.20
C GLY A 41 -10.46 -9.47 13.48
N ASP A 42 -10.57 -10.14 14.62
CA ASP A 42 -10.80 -9.47 15.91
C ASP A 42 -9.51 -9.00 16.60
N LYS A 43 -8.34 -9.27 16.02
CA LYS A 43 -7.04 -8.97 16.63
C LYS A 43 -6.52 -7.61 16.17
N LEU A 44 -6.08 -6.80 17.13
CA LEU A 44 -5.33 -5.58 16.84
C LEU A 44 -3.98 -5.96 16.23
N PHE A 45 -3.76 -5.53 14.99
CA PHE A 45 -2.48 -5.70 14.30
C PHE A 45 -1.52 -4.56 14.65
N ARG A 46 -1.99 -3.31 14.51
CA ARG A 46 -1.17 -2.11 14.75
C ARG A 46 -2.04 -0.88 14.99
N GLU A 47 -1.67 -0.04 15.94
CA GLU A 47 -2.14 1.36 16.01
C GLU A 47 -1.30 2.23 15.08
N VAL A 48 -1.96 3.10 14.32
CA VAL A 48 -1.28 4.07 13.46
C VAL A 48 -1.76 5.48 13.80
N GLU A 49 -0.86 6.43 13.59
CA GLU A 49 -1.12 7.86 13.76
C GLU A 49 -1.54 8.48 12.42
N ASP A 50 -2.02 9.72 12.44
CA ASP A 50 -2.55 10.42 11.27
C ASP A 50 -1.56 10.50 10.12
N ASN A 51 -0.26 10.61 10.40
CA ASN A 51 0.79 10.63 9.39
C ASN A 51 0.91 9.33 8.58
N CYS A 52 0.12 8.28 8.89
CA CYS A 52 0.05 7.04 8.13
C CYS A 52 -0.93 7.14 6.95
N PHE A 53 -1.90 8.08 6.98
CA PHE A 53 -2.91 8.26 5.93
C PHE A 53 -3.11 9.72 5.50
N ASP A 54 -2.79 10.71 6.35
CA ASP A 54 -2.89 12.13 6.04
C ASP A 54 -1.57 12.66 5.42
N ALA A 55 -1.65 13.03 4.15
CA ALA A 55 -0.52 13.60 3.41
C ALA A 55 -0.07 14.98 3.92
N ALA A 56 -0.99 15.81 4.43
CA ALA A 56 -0.67 17.14 4.95
C ALA A 56 0.11 17.06 6.27
N VAL A 57 -0.31 16.16 7.18
CA VAL A 57 0.44 15.87 8.41
C VAL A 57 1.83 15.37 8.06
N ARG A 58 1.92 14.41 7.12
CA ARG A 58 3.20 13.85 6.66
C ARG A 58 4.13 14.93 6.06
N MET A 59 3.63 15.83 5.23
CA MET A 59 4.44 16.92 4.66
C MET A 59 4.97 17.89 5.72
N LYS A 60 4.19 18.18 6.76
CA LYS A 60 4.64 19.02 7.89
C LYS A 60 5.81 18.35 8.63
N GLU A 61 5.75 17.04 8.85
CA GLU A 61 6.83 16.28 9.48
C GLU A 61 8.07 16.16 8.58
N MET A 62 7.87 16.03 7.26
CA MET A 62 8.96 16.10 6.28
C MET A 62 9.71 17.43 6.37
N ASP A 63 8.99 18.56 6.50
CA ASP A 63 9.58 19.89 6.64
C ASP A 63 10.41 20.01 7.92
N GLN A 64 9.92 19.45 9.04
CA GLN A 64 10.62 19.43 10.33
C GLN A 64 11.91 18.60 10.31
N THR A 65 11.95 17.54 9.49
CA THR A 65 13.08 16.59 9.41
C THR A 65 14.00 16.85 8.21
N GLY A 66 13.71 17.90 7.42
CA GLY A 66 14.47 18.30 6.24
C GLY A 66 14.36 17.32 5.06
N VAL A 67 13.33 16.46 5.03
CA VAL A 67 13.06 15.56 3.91
C VAL A 67 12.35 16.32 2.80
N THR A 68 12.97 16.39 1.63
CA THR A 68 12.42 17.12 0.48
C THR A 68 11.32 16.31 -0.21
N MET A 69 11.58 15.03 -0.48
CA MET A 69 10.64 14.11 -1.12
C MET A 69 10.60 12.75 -0.43
N GLN A 70 9.44 12.10 -0.44
CA GLN A 70 9.25 10.72 0.01
C GLN A 70 8.77 9.84 -1.15
N VAL A 71 9.31 8.61 -1.21
CA VAL A 71 8.77 7.55 -2.07
C VAL A 71 7.74 6.78 -1.25
N LEU A 72 6.48 6.90 -1.66
CA LEU A 72 5.32 6.29 -1.03
C LEU A 72 5.08 4.88 -1.58
N SER A 73 4.92 3.92 -0.68
CA SER A 73 4.46 2.57 -0.98
C SER A 73 3.36 2.14 -0.01
N THR A 74 2.67 1.03 -0.28
CA THR A 74 1.67 0.51 0.67
C THR A 74 2.34 -0.15 1.88
N ILE A 75 1.59 -0.42 2.94
CA ILE A 75 2.12 -1.13 4.11
C ILE A 75 2.23 -2.63 3.77
N PRO A 76 3.35 -3.32 4.06
CA PRO A 76 3.55 -4.72 3.62
C PRO A 76 2.45 -5.73 4.01
N VAL A 77 1.76 -5.51 5.14
CA VAL A 77 0.62 -6.37 5.55
C VAL A 77 -0.56 -6.32 4.55
N LEU A 78 -0.61 -5.27 3.72
CA LEU A 78 -1.64 -5.02 2.72
C LEU A 78 -1.34 -5.65 1.35
N PHE A 79 -0.22 -6.37 1.20
CA PHE A 79 0.13 -7.06 -0.05
C PHE A 79 -0.84 -8.20 -0.40
N ASN A 80 -1.47 -8.83 0.60
CA ASN A 80 -2.51 -9.85 0.42
C ASN A 80 -2.14 -11.02 -0.51
N TYR A 81 -0.87 -11.46 -0.55
CA TYR A 81 -0.44 -12.58 -1.41
C TYR A 81 -1.15 -13.91 -1.10
N TRP A 82 -1.72 -14.05 0.10
CA TRP A 82 -2.48 -15.23 0.52
C TRP A 82 -3.92 -15.27 -0.05
N ALA A 83 -4.43 -14.16 -0.58
CA ALA A 83 -5.80 -14.06 -1.08
C ALA A 83 -5.94 -14.70 -2.47
N ASN A 84 -7.19 -14.97 -2.88
CA ASN A 84 -7.48 -15.35 -4.26
C ASN A 84 -6.89 -14.30 -5.22
N PRO A 85 -6.25 -14.70 -6.33
CA PRO A 85 -5.53 -13.77 -7.19
C PRO A 85 -6.32 -12.55 -7.68
N LYS A 86 -7.60 -12.74 -8.02
CA LYS A 86 -8.48 -11.64 -8.47
C LYS A 86 -8.78 -10.63 -7.38
N ASP A 87 -8.91 -11.08 -6.14
CA ASP A 87 -9.14 -10.21 -4.98
C ASP A 87 -7.84 -9.51 -4.57
N GLY A 88 -6.71 -10.22 -4.67
CA GLY A 88 -5.37 -9.64 -4.55
C GLY A 88 -5.13 -8.51 -5.57
N LEU A 89 -5.52 -8.72 -6.83
CA LEU A 89 -5.48 -7.67 -7.85
C LEU A 89 -6.36 -6.48 -7.49
N GLU A 90 -7.59 -6.73 -7.03
CA GLU A 90 -8.52 -5.67 -6.70
C GLU A 90 -8.01 -4.79 -5.55
N THR A 91 -7.48 -5.41 -4.49
CA THR A 91 -6.86 -4.67 -3.38
C THR A 91 -5.59 -3.95 -3.81
N SER A 92 -4.73 -4.57 -4.62
CA SER A 92 -3.53 -3.92 -5.18
C SER A 92 -3.89 -2.65 -5.95
N ARG A 93 -4.88 -2.74 -6.86
CA ARG A 93 -5.36 -1.59 -7.64
C ARG A 93 -5.87 -0.47 -6.76
N PHE A 94 -6.65 -0.81 -5.73
CA PHE A 94 -7.17 0.16 -4.78
C PHE A 94 -6.05 0.95 -4.07
N PHE A 95 -5.00 0.26 -3.62
CA PHE A 95 -3.85 0.93 -2.98
C PHE A 95 -3.03 1.75 -3.98
N ASN A 96 -2.80 1.23 -5.18
CA ASN A 96 -2.06 1.93 -6.23
C ASN A 96 -2.79 3.22 -6.65
N ASP A 97 -4.10 3.16 -6.81
CA ASP A 97 -4.93 4.32 -7.18
C ASP A 97 -4.92 5.38 -6.06
N HIS A 98 -4.94 4.95 -4.80
CA HIS A 98 -4.78 5.84 -3.64
C HIS A 98 -3.42 6.56 -3.63
N ILE A 99 -2.33 5.82 -3.85
CA ILE A 99 -0.98 6.38 -3.91
C ILE A 99 -0.87 7.36 -5.08
N ALA A 100 -1.34 6.97 -6.27
CA ALA A 100 -1.34 7.83 -7.44
C ALA A 100 -2.12 9.14 -7.21
N ALA A 101 -3.30 9.06 -6.59
CA ALA A 101 -4.10 10.24 -6.24
C ALA A 101 -3.41 11.14 -5.22
N THR A 102 -2.68 10.56 -4.25
CA THR A 102 -1.91 11.31 -3.25
C THR A 102 -0.74 12.05 -3.89
N VAL A 103 -0.01 11.37 -4.79
CA VAL A 103 1.11 11.93 -5.55
C VAL A 103 0.64 13.05 -6.48
N ALA A 104 -0.47 12.84 -7.20
CA ALA A 104 -1.00 13.84 -8.15
C ALA A 104 -1.33 15.18 -7.48
N LYS A 105 -1.72 15.18 -6.21
CA LYS A 105 -2.00 16.40 -5.43
C LYS A 105 -0.73 17.11 -4.92
N ASN A 106 0.41 16.40 -4.84
CA ASN A 106 1.63 16.88 -4.18
C ASN A 106 2.89 16.42 -4.94
N THR A 107 2.92 16.65 -6.25
CA THR A 107 3.93 16.09 -7.17
C THR A 107 5.37 16.54 -6.89
N ASN A 108 5.55 17.64 -6.16
CA ASN A 108 6.85 18.14 -5.72
C ASN A 108 7.32 17.55 -4.38
N ARG A 109 6.49 16.75 -3.71
CA ARG A 109 6.77 16.14 -2.40
C ARG A 109 6.77 14.62 -2.42
N PHE A 110 6.04 14.00 -3.33
CA PHE A 110 5.91 12.54 -3.35
C PHE A 110 6.19 11.92 -4.71
N ILE A 111 6.76 10.71 -4.65
CA ILE A 111 6.85 9.74 -5.73
C ILE A 111 6.10 8.51 -5.25
N GLY A 112 5.33 7.83 -6.11
CA GLY A 112 4.58 6.62 -5.72
C GLY A 112 5.13 5.39 -6.40
N ILE A 113 5.30 4.29 -5.66
CA ILE A 113 5.58 2.95 -6.22
C ILE A 113 4.42 2.00 -5.93
N GLY A 114 4.14 1.11 -6.87
CA GLY A 114 2.97 0.23 -6.83
C GLY A 114 3.21 -1.08 -6.08
N THR A 115 2.13 -1.76 -5.71
CA THR A 115 2.14 -3.18 -5.33
C THR A 115 1.40 -4.01 -6.38
N VAL A 116 1.68 -5.31 -6.45
CA VAL A 116 1.10 -6.21 -7.45
C VAL A 116 0.72 -7.55 -6.82
N PRO A 117 -0.29 -8.28 -7.34
CA PRO A 117 -0.71 -9.58 -6.81
C PRO A 117 0.30 -10.69 -7.18
N MET A 118 1.43 -10.73 -6.49
CA MET A 118 2.56 -11.63 -6.80
C MET A 118 2.24 -13.13 -6.76
N GLN A 119 1.10 -13.54 -6.20
CA GLN A 119 0.64 -14.93 -6.23
C GLN A 119 0.13 -15.39 -7.61
N ASP A 120 -0.05 -14.47 -8.57
CA ASP A 120 -0.39 -14.78 -9.96
C ASP A 120 0.42 -13.91 -10.92
N ILE A 121 1.32 -14.56 -11.67
CA ILE A 121 2.28 -13.91 -12.57
C ILE A 121 1.57 -13.06 -13.63
N ASN A 122 0.51 -13.58 -14.24
CA ASN A 122 -0.18 -12.87 -15.32
C ASN A 122 -0.90 -11.62 -14.82
N LEU A 123 -1.50 -11.69 -13.63
CA LEU A 123 -2.13 -10.53 -13.01
C LEU A 123 -1.09 -9.53 -12.50
N ALA A 124 0.03 -10.02 -11.96
CA ALA A 124 1.13 -9.17 -11.49
C ALA A 124 1.74 -8.37 -12.64
N ILE A 125 2.03 -9.01 -13.78
CA ILE A 125 2.54 -8.33 -14.98
C ILE A 125 1.56 -7.28 -15.48
N LYS A 126 0.26 -7.61 -15.57
CA LYS A 126 -0.77 -6.67 -16.03
C LYS A 126 -0.89 -5.45 -15.12
N GLU A 127 -0.86 -5.65 -13.79
CA GLU A 127 -0.92 -4.52 -12.86
C GLU A 127 0.38 -3.73 -12.83
N MET A 128 1.54 -4.38 -13.01
CA MET A 128 2.81 -3.68 -13.21
C MET A 128 2.75 -2.76 -14.43
N GLU A 129 2.30 -3.28 -15.58
CA GLU A 129 2.11 -2.48 -16.80
C GLU A 129 1.21 -1.27 -16.53
N ARG A 130 0.09 -1.45 -15.83
CA ARG A 130 -0.80 -0.35 -15.44
C ARG A 130 -0.12 0.68 -14.54
N CYS A 131 0.60 0.23 -13.51
CA CYS A 131 1.35 1.11 -12.59
C CYS A 131 2.35 2.00 -13.35
N ILE A 132 3.10 1.43 -14.29
CA ILE A 132 4.11 2.17 -15.06
C ILE A 132 3.45 3.06 -16.14
N THR A 133 2.53 2.50 -16.93
CA THR A 133 2.05 3.16 -18.16
C THR A 133 0.88 4.11 -17.91
N GLU A 134 0.00 3.81 -16.96
CA GLU A 134 -1.18 4.63 -16.66
C GLU A 134 -0.95 5.50 -15.42
N LEU A 135 -0.48 4.92 -14.31
CA LEU A 135 -0.28 5.64 -13.05
C LEU A 135 1.06 6.39 -12.96
N LYS A 136 1.96 6.17 -13.93
CA LYS A 136 3.28 6.82 -14.02
C LYS A 136 4.16 6.59 -12.78
N MET A 137 3.98 5.46 -12.11
CA MET A 137 4.86 5.02 -11.03
C MET A 137 6.20 4.57 -11.62
N PRO A 138 7.36 4.91 -11.02
CA PRO A 138 8.67 4.53 -11.56
C PRO A 138 9.11 3.12 -11.12
N GLY A 139 8.32 2.42 -10.31
CA GLY A 139 8.67 1.11 -9.78
C GLY A 139 7.60 0.49 -8.91
N LEU A 140 7.94 -0.65 -8.30
CA LEU A 140 7.08 -1.44 -7.44
C LEU A 140 7.77 -1.75 -6.10
N GLU A 141 6.96 -2.03 -5.09
CA GLU A 141 7.36 -2.69 -3.85
C GLU A 141 6.76 -4.10 -3.80
N ILE A 142 7.59 -5.10 -3.51
CA ILE A 142 7.18 -6.51 -3.35
C ILE A 142 7.70 -7.09 -2.04
N GLY A 143 7.05 -8.14 -1.54
CA GLY A 143 7.53 -8.91 -0.41
C GLY A 143 8.81 -9.68 -0.74
N SER A 144 9.60 -10.01 0.29
CA SER A 144 10.81 -10.84 0.16
C SER A 144 10.53 -12.32 -0.14
N ASN A 145 9.26 -12.73 -0.06
CA ASN A 145 8.76 -14.05 -0.41
C ASN A 145 7.26 -13.95 -0.73
N ILE A 146 6.75 -14.92 -1.48
CA ILE A 146 5.34 -15.04 -1.86
C ILE A 146 4.81 -16.32 -1.23
N ASN A 147 4.04 -16.22 -0.15
CA ASN A 147 3.48 -17.37 0.58
C ASN A 147 4.55 -18.40 1.01
N GLY A 148 5.73 -17.92 1.42
CA GLY A 148 6.87 -18.76 1.81
C GLY A 148 7.80 -19.18 0.68
N ILE A 149 7.43 -18.91 -0.58
CA ILE A 149 8.28 -19.17 -1.76
C ILE A 149 9.25 -17.99 -1.94
N ASN A 150 10.54 -18.29 -2.08
CA ASN A 150 11.60 -17.30 -2.22
C ASN A 150 11.62 -16.69 -3.65
N LEU A 151 12.15 -15.48 -3.80
CA LEU A 151 12.27 -14.79 -5.10
C LEU A 151 13.19 -15.47 -6.12
N SER A 152 13.99 -16.45 -5.68
CA SER A 152 14.84 -17.28 -6.56
C SER A 152 14.11 -18.47 -7.18
N ASP A 153 12.84 -18.67 -6.84
CA ASP A 153 12.02 -19.74 -7.41
C ASP A 153 11.79 -19.51 -8.91
N GLU A 154 11.79 -20.58 -9.70
CA GLU A 154 11.72 -20.54 -11.17
C GLU A 154 10.27 -20.51 -11.71
N SER A 155 9.25 -20.63 -10.84
CA SER A 155 7.85 -20.77 -11.24
C SER A 155 7.22 -19.55 -11.90
#